data_AF-A0AAN0II59-F1
#
_entry.id   AF-A0AAN0II59-F1
#
_cell.length_a   1.000
_cell.length_b   1.000
_cell.length_c   1.000
_cell.angle_alpha   90.00
_cell.angle_beta   90.00
_cell.angle_gamma   90.00
#
_symmetry.space_group_name_H-M   'P 1'
#
loop_
_entity.id
_entity.type
_entity.pdbx_description
1 polymer ?
#
loop_
_entity_poly.entity_id
_entity_poly.type
_entity_poly.pdbx_seq_one_letter_code
_entity_poly.pdbx_strand_id
1 'polypeptide(L)'
;MPLQKKLSCLFIFFASLLLTRAEVVPCNHKTPVCECTDPRDEVCEFTFDIEMLQTFTRYVVDDATGDSRGTAGSVWYINNDGEWERANSKDTLCGSSINSTNCTQPFGVDGYTFRSFIAVNGRIPGPTLIVTKDWLVKVNVINRLASESVSIHWHGMHQRNSNWMDGVEHVTQCGIPPGASFTYIFNATQYGTHWYHSHSGAQRTDGLFGALIVKESQSDRAKVRNEIGDFIDIPSQHTLTLLDWQVSNSIDLFTRIHSGIRYYNIENAAKLSSNPESRRTYSSDGAEVGPVPYWSGIINGKGRHRSVPYVNSELSVFEVSPGSVYRFRLIGAQSLYAYRFSIDRHKLTVIATDGQYIRPMEVDFIIIHSGERYDFLLQTENDTSQFNYLIRAVTMEVNDEENKNITEAILHYNTDSSTYPTATEYESIARSSQSDHVRCTETSNCTALNCPFLVYPQRYHISCEHIHNLRLLFPVSDSDLPTNGAKGRTSLFFNFGFEGISQTSAINARNLKLPS
;
A
#
# COMPACT_ATOMS: atom_id res chain seq x y z
N MET A 1 0.18 -81.25 22.54
CA MET A 1 1.08 -81.39 21.38
C MET A 1 1.00 -80.11 20.55
N PRO A 2 2.15 -79.61 20.08
CA PRO A 2 2.56 -78.20 20.07
C PRO A 2 2.27 -77.55 18.69
N LEU A 3 2.51 -76.29 18.34
CA LEU A 3 3.43 -75.21 18.70
C LEU A 3 2.84 -73.98 17.93
N GLN A 4 2.67 -72.76 18.46
CA GLN A 4 3.62 -71.66 18.25
C GLN A 4 3.10 -70.36 18.87
N LYS A 5 3.94 -69.82 19.76
CA LYS A 5 4.12 -68.44 20.22
C LYS A 5 3.38 -67.35 19.43
N LYS A 6 2.58 -66.55 20.13
CA LYS A 6 2.53 -65.09 19.90
C LYS A 6 2.83 -64.36 21.21
N LEU A 7 4.00 -63.75 21.19
CA LEU A 7 4.55 -62.87 22.20
C LEU A 7 3.73 -61.57 22.21
N SER A 8 3.40 -61.13 23.42
CA SER A 8 2.90 -59.79 23.69
C SER A 8 3.97 -58.77 23.27
N CYS A 9 3.62 -57.77 22.47
CA CYS A 9 4.44 -56.58 22.29
C CYS A 9 3.51 -55.36 22.27
N LEU A 10 3.49 -54.69 23.41
CA LEU A 10 3.15 -53.28 23.57
C LEU A 10 3.76 -52.47 22.43
N PHE A 11 2.93 -51.80 21.64
CA PHE A 11 3.34 -50.57 20.96
C PHE A 11 2.27 -49.52 21.24
N ILE A 12 2.61 -48.71 22.24
CA ILE A 12 2.00 -47.42 22.53
C ILE A 12 2.28 -46.54 21.31
N PHE A 13 1.35 -46.50 20.36
CA PHE A 13 1.32 -45.45 19.33
C PHE A 13 0.51 -44.29 19.92
N PHE A 14 1.16 -43.48 20.76
CA PHE A 14 0.76 -42.09 20.93
C PHE A 14 1.18 -41.36 19.65
N ALA A 15 0.41 -41.52 18.59
CA ALA A 15 0.40 -40.54 17.52
C ALA A 15 -0.39 -39.36 18.07
N SER A 16 0.30 -38.41 18.71
CA SER A 16 -0.22 -37.05 18.79
C SER A 16 -0.29 -36.54 17.35
N LEU A 17 -1.41 -36.79 16.67
CA LEU A 17 -1.87 -35.92 15.61
C LEU A 17 -2.09 -34.57 16.30
N LEU A 18 -1.04 -33.75 16.34
CA LEU A 18 -1.21 -32.31 16.43
C LEU A 18 -1.91 -31.94 15.12
N LEU A 19 -3.24 -31.99 15.13
CA LEU A 19 -4.05 -31.26 14.19
C LEU A 19 -3.68 -29.79 14.43
N THR A 20 -2.73 -29.28 13.65
CA THR A 20 -2.51 -27.84 13.52
C THR A 20 -3.84 -27.26 13.08
N ARG A 21 -4.55 -26.64 14.01
CA ARG A 21 -5.84 -26.03 13.76
C ARG A 21 -5.55 -24.69 13.07
N ALA A 22 -6.32 -24.40 12.02
CA ALA A 22 -6.19 -23.16 11.28
C ALA A 22 -7.22 -22.16 11.79
N GLU A 23 -6.76 -20.94 12.08
CA GLU A 23 -7.64 -19.83 12.41
C GLU A 23 -8.20 -19.25 11.11
N VAL A 24 -9.49 -19.44 10.87
CA VAL A 24 -10.19 -18.81 9.75
C VAL A 24 -10.55 -17.40 10.16
N VAL A 25 -9.84 -16.42 9.63
CA VAL A 25 -10.05 -15.00 9.97
C VAL A 25 -11.12 -14.41 9.04
N PRO A 26 -12.28 -13.99 9.57
CA PRO A 26 -13.35 -13.45 8.75
C PRO A 26 -13.00 -12.05 8.23
N CYS A 27 -12.47 -11.99 7.01
CA CYS A 27 -12.28 -10.75 6.27
C CYS A 27 -13.52 -10.44 5.43
N ASN A 28 -14.31 -9.47 5.85
CA ASN A 28 -15.40 -8.89 5.06
C ASN A 28 -15.15 -7.40 4.80
N HIS A 29 -16.09 -6.76 4.12
CA HIS A 29 -15.96 -5.36 3.74
C HIS A 29 -15.96 -4.36 4.91
N LYS A 30 -16.54 -4.75 6.06
CA LYS A 30 -16.55 -3.95 7.30
C LYS A 30 -15.29 -4.17 8.14
N THR A 31 -14.48 -5.17 7.83
CA THR A 31 -13.24 -5.47 8.55
C THR A 31 -12.03 -4.98 7.73
N PRO A 32 -11.57 -3.74 7.91
CA PRO A 32 -10.36 -3.21 7.26
C PRO A 32 -9.10 -3.99 7.60
N VAL A 33 -9.11 -4.69 8.72
CA VAL A 33 -7.95 -5.37 9.29
C VAL A 33 -8.37 -6.76 9.68
N CYS A 34 -7.57 -7.74 9.28
CA CYS A 34 -7.75 -9.14 9.57
C CYS A 34 -6.52 -9.63 10.33
N GLU A 35 -6.67 -9.80 11.64
CA GLU A 35 -5.60 -10.28 12.50
C GLU A 35 -5.86 -11.71 12.93
N CYS A 36 -4.82 -12.52 12.80
CA CYS A 36 -4.74 -13.87 13.34
C CYS A 36 -4.25 -13.78 14.80
N THR A 37 -5.07 -14.21 15.75
CA THR A 37 -4.89 -13.92 17.17
C THR A 37 -4.70 -15.14 18.07
N ASP A 38 -5.10 -16.34 17.64
CA ASP A 38 -5.03 -17.54 18.46
C ASP A 38 -3.59 -18.12 18.40
N PRO A 39 -2.80 -18.03 19.49
CA PRO A 39 -1.42 -18.52 19.49
C PRO A 39 -1.32 -20.05 19.41
N ARG A 40 -2.44 -20.78 19.46
CA ARG A 40 -2.49 -22.24 19.27
C ARG A 40 -2.56 -22.64 17.80
N ASP A 41 -2.90 -21.71 16.93
CA ASP A 41 -3.15 -21.92 15.52
C ASP A 41 -1.99 -21.29 14.73
N GLU A 42 -0.94 -22.06 14.44
CA GLU A 42 0.22 -21.61 13.62
C GLU A 42 -0.12 -21.43 12.13
N VAL A 43 -1.42 -21.42 11.77
CA VAL A 43 -1.93 -21.32 10.41
C VAL A 43 -3.05 -20.28 10.36
N CYS A 44 -2.87 -19.22 9.58
CA CYS A 44 -3.88 -18.19 9.34
C CYS A 44 -4.53 -18.40 7.97
N GLU A 45 -5.85 -18.54 7.95
CA GLU A 45 -6.62 -18.72 6.72
C GLU A 45 -7.48 -17.48 6.43
N PHE A 46 -7.24 -16.88 5.26
CA PHE A 46 -7.95 -15.71 4.75
C PHE A 46 -8.64 -16.05 3.42
N THR A 47 -9.70 -15.31 3.09
CA THR A 47 -10.36 -15.38 1.79
C THR A 47 -10.43 -14.00 1.16
N PHE A 48 -9.99 -13.91 -0.09
CA PHE A 48 -10.08 -12.72 -0.94
C PHE A 48 -11.13 -12.94 -2.01
N ASP A 49 -12.10 -12.05 -2.06
CA ASP A 49 -13.07 -11.92 -3.11
C ASP A 49 -12.68 -10.70 -3.96
N ILE A 50 -12.19 -10.96 -5.18
CA ILE A 50 -11.68 -9.94 -6.09
C ILE A 50 -12.79 -9.53 -7.04
N GLU A 51 -13.19 -8.26 -6.97
CA GLU A 51 -14.34 -7.74 -7.70
C GLU A 51 -14.05 -6.36 -8.28
N MET A 52 -14.71 -6.04 -9.39
CA MET A 52 -14.66 -4.69 -9.97
C MET A 52 -15.81 -3.87 -9.40
N LEU A 53 -15.50 -2.72 -8.81
CA LEU A 53 -16.46 -1.75 -8.28
C LEU A 53 -16.27 -0.41 -8.99
N GLN A 54 -17.20 0.52 -8.75
CA GLN A 54 -17.12 1.88 -9.27
C GLN A 54 -17.04 2.88 -8.12
N THR A 55 -16.24 3.93 -8.30
CA THR A 55 -16.27 5.10 -7.41
C THR A 55 -17.68 5.68 -7.36
N PHE A 56 -18.10 6.19 -6.20
CA PHE A 56 -19.44 6.73 -5.94
C PHE A 56 -20.61 5.74 -6.05
N THR A 57 -20.35 4.47 -6.37
CA THR A 57 -21.38 3.45 -6.59
C THR A 57 -20.99 2.12 -5.96
N ARG A 58 -21.72 1.71 -4.92
CA ARG A 58 -21.65 0.34 -4.38
C ARG A 58 -22.95 0.00 -3.71
N TYR A 59 -23.43 -1.24 -3.86
CA TYR A 59 -24.49 -1.74 -3.01
C TYR A 59 -24.11 -2.91 -2.09
N VAL A 60 -24.75 -2.97 -0.92
CA VAL A 60 -24.65 -4.04 0.09
C VAL A 60 -26.05 -4.59 0.31
N VAL A 61 -26.23 -5.91 0.18
CA VAL A 61 -27.46 -6.57 0.59
C VAL A 61 -27.33 -6.95 2.07
N ASP A 62 -28.24 -6.43 2.89
CA ASP A 62 -28.25 -6.62 4.34
C ASP A 62 -28.93 -7.95 4.70
N ASP A 63 -28.29 -9.07 4.33
CA ASP A 63 -28.61 -10.37 4.91
C ASP A 63 -27.42 -10.82 5.74
N ALA A 64 -27.66 -11.18 7.01
CA ALA A 64 -26.66 -11.63 7.98
C ALA A 64 -25.80 -12.83 7.52
N THR A 65 -26.09 -13.41 6.36
CA THR A 65 -25.35 -14.50 5.72
C THR A 65 -25.05 -14.28 4.23
N GLY A 66 -25.37 -13.13 3.63
CA GLY A 66 -25.43 -12.99 2.16
C GLY A 66 -24.93 -11.64 1.63
N ASP A 67 -23.61 -11.49 1.52
CA ASP A 67 -22.95 -10.34 0.88
C ASP A 67 -23.18 -10.42 -0.65
N SER A 68 -24.30 -9.90 -1.15
CA SER A 68 -24.50 -9.71 -2.59
C SER A 68 -23.96 -8.35 -2.99
N ARG A 69 -22.93 -8.37 -3.84
CA ARG A 69 -22.15 -7.20 -4.26
C ARG A 69 -22.27 -7.01 -5.76
N GLY A 70 -22.32 -5.77 -6.22
CA GLY A 70 -22.37 -5.46 -7.64
C GLY A 70 -22.17 -3.98 -7.96
N THR A 71 -22.04 -3.71 -9.25
CA THR A 71 -21.69 -2.39 -9.83
C THR A 71 -22.91 -1.50 -10.14
N ALA A 72 -24.13 -1.94 -9.84
CA ALA A 72 -25.37 -1.24 -10.18
C ALA A 72 -25.96 -0.49 -8.97
N GLY A 73 -25.33 0.60 -8.55
CA GLY A 73 -25.86 1.50 -7.50
C GLY A 73 -26.03 2.93 -8.00
N SER A 74 -26.63 3.79 -7.17
CA SER A 74 -26.83 5.20 -7.50
C SER A 74 -25.53 5.99 -7.35
N VAL A 75 -25.33 7.01 -8.20
CA VAL A 75 -24.20 7.95 -8.07
C VAL A 75 -24.49 8.93 -6.93
N TRP A 76 -23.50 9.12 -6.06
CA TRP A 76 -23.55 10.09 -4.96
C TRP A 76 -22.45 11.14 -5.09
N TYR A 77 -22.66 12.30 -4.49
CA TYR A 77 -21.63 13.30 -4.24
C TYR A 77 -21.77 13.82 -2.80
N ILE A 78 -20.71 14.47 -2.30
CA ILE A 78 -20.77 15.18 -1.02
C ILE A 78 -21.17 16.62 -1.31
N ASN A 79 -22.26 17.09 -0.72
CA ASN A 79 -22.76 18.46 -0.90
C ASN A 79 -21.94 19.46 -0.07
N ASN A 80 -22.23 20.76 -0.23
CA ASN A 80 -21.48 21.82 0.46
C ASN A 80 -21.58 21.78 2.00
N ASP A 81 -22.52 21.00 2.55
CA ASP A 81 -22.69 20.80 3.99
C ASP A 81 -21.90 19.58 4.49
N GLY A 82 -21.20 18.86 3.60
CA GLY A 82 -20.43 17.66 3.94
C GLY A 82 -21.29 16.39 3.99
N GLU A 83 -22.54 16.45 3.53
CA GLU A 83 -23.47 15.33 3.56
C GLU A 83 -23.55 14.63 2.20
N TRP A 84 -23.75 13.31 2.23
CA TRP A 84 -23.93 12.50 1.03
C TRP A 84 -25.29 12.76 0.38
N GLU A 85 -25.27 13.24 -0.85
CA GLU A 85 -26.46 13.49 -1.67
C GLU A 85 -26.45 12.65 -2.95
N ARG A 86 -27.61 12.12 -3.34
CA ARG A 86 -27.76 11.36 -4.60
C ARG A 86 -27.77 12.32 -5.77
N ALA A 87 -26.98 12.02 -6.82
CA ALA A 87 -27.01 12.78 -8.08
C ALA A 87 -28.41 12.77 -8.74
N ASN A 88 -29.16 11.68 -8.56
CA ASN A 88 -30.54 11.56 -8.98
C ASN A 88 -31.36 10.89 -7.87
N SER A 89 -32.28 11.64 -7.26
CA SER A 89 -33.12 11.15 -6.16
C SER A 89 -34.07 10.01 -6.56
N LYS A 90 -34.28 9.79 -7.87
CA LYS A 90 -35.11 8.71 -8.40
C LYS A 90 -34.33 7.44 -8.73
N ASP A 91 -33.00 7.48 -8.80
CA ASP A 91 -32.19 6.29 -9.01
C ASP A 91 -32.21 5.41 -7.75
N THR A 92 -32.92 4.30 -7.86
CA THR A 92 -33.12 3.28 -6.84
C THR A 92 -32.76 1.93 -7.45
N LEU A 93 -31.50 1.77 -7.87
CA LEU A 93 -30.99 0.53 -8.49
C LEU A 93 -30.87 -0.66 -7.53
N CYS A 94 -31.60 -0.64 -6.43
CA CYS A 94 -31.89 -1.84 -5.66
C CYS A 94 -32.90 -2.68 -6.42
N GLY A 95 -32.67 -3.97 -6.59
CA GLY A 95 -33.68 -4.87 -7.12
C GLY A 95 -35.05 -4.68 -6.42
N SER A 96 -36.12 -5.04 -7.11
CA SER A 96 -37.52 -4.75 -6.72
C SER A 96 -37.98 -5.32 -5.36
N SER A 97 -37.15 -6.10 -4.68
CA SER A 97 -37.42 -6.73 -3.39
C SER A 97 -36.68 -6.10 -2.18
N ILE A 98 -35.80 -5.12 -2.38
CA ILE A 98 -34.97 -4.54 -1.31
C ILE A 98 -35.31 -3.06 -1.09
N ASN A 99 -35.42 -2.64 0.17
CA ASN A 99 -35.68 -1.25 0.54
C ASN A 99 -34.50 -0.33 0.12
N SER A 100 -34.81 0.72 -0.65
CA SER A 100 -33.83 1.53 -1.38
C SER A 100 -32.92 2.43 -0.54
N THR A 101 -33.22 2.59 0.75
CA THR A 101 -32.39 3.33 1.72
C THR A 101 -31.16 2.57 2.17
N ASN A 102 -31.16 1.24 2.12
CA ASN A 102 -30.09 0.42 2.68
C ASN A 102 -29.10 -0.09 1.63
N CYS A 103 -29.45 -0.01 0.35
CA CYS A 103 -28.63 -0.74 -0.63
C CYS A 103 -27.38 0.03 -1.01
N THR A 104 -27.36 1.34 -1.21
CA THR A 104 -26.16 2.01 -1.78
C THR A 104 -25.33 2.73 -0.73
N GLN A 105 -24.03 2.44 -0.67
CA GLN A 105 -23.04 3.22 0.07
C GLN A 105 -21.99 3.77 -0.92
N PRO A 106 -21.64 5.05 -0.85
CA PRO A 106 -20.66 5.63 -1.77
C PRO A 106 -19.22 5.24 -1.43
N PHE A 107 -18.41 4.99 -2.45
CA PHE A 107 -16.95 5.02 -2.34
C PHE A 107 -16.42 6.38 -2.77
N GLY A 108 -16.33 7.30 -1.82
CA GLY A 108 -15.63 8.57 -2.02
C GLY A 108 -14.12 8.36 -1.93
N VAL A 109 -13.48 8.15 -3.09
CA VAL A 109 -12.02 7.98 -3.15
C VAL A 109 -11.33 9.34 -3.11
N ASP A 110 -11.61 10.22 -4.09
CA ASP A 110 -11.02 11.56 -4.17
C ASP A 110 -12.05 12.70 -4.33
N GLY A 111 -13.33 12.37 -4.24
CA GLY A 111 -14.46 13.32 -4.38
C GLY A 111 -14.68 13.85 -5.81
N TYR A 112 -13.94 13.35 -6.82
CA TYR A 112 -14.02 13.86 -8.20
C TYR A 112 -14.10 12.79 -9.27
N THR A 113 -13.30 11.73 -9.14
CA THR A 113 -13.02 10.82 -10.24
C THR A 113 -14.06 9.70 -10.31
N PHE A 114 -14.86 9.69 -11.38
CA PHE A 114 -15.78 8.58 -11.67
C PHE A 114 -15.09 7.52 -12.55
N ARG A 115 -14.65 6.41 -11.94
CA ARG A 115 -13.99 5.29 -12.62
C ARG A 115 -14.25 3.95 -11.95
N SER A 116 -13.94 2.87 -12.66
CA SER A 116 -13.93 1.53 -12.06
C SER A 116 -12.61 1.29 -11.32
N PHE A 117 -12.65 0.40 -10.35
CA PHE A 117 -11.50 -0.03 -9.56
C PHE A 117 -11.67 -1.48 -9.13
N ILE A 118 -10.58 -2.16 -8.86
CA ILE A 118 -10.59 -3.54 -8.41
C ILE A 118 -10.44 -3.55 -6.89
N ALA A 119 -11.44 -4.09 -6.22
CA ALA A 119 -11.51 -4.18 -4.78
C ALA A 119 -11.14 -5.58 -4.30
N VAL A 120 -10.60 -5.64 -3.08
CA VAL A 120 -10.44 -6.91 -2.35
C VAL A 120 -11.42 -6.88 -1.19
N ASN A 121 -12.36 -7.82 -1.17
CA ASN A 121 -13.43 -7.88 -0.16
C ASN A 121 -14.24 -6.59 -0.07
N GLY A 122 -14.59 -5.97 -1.21
CA GLY A 122 -15.46 -4.81 -1.25
C GLY A 122 -14.86 -3.54 -0.66
N ARG A 123 -13.54 -3.32 -0.80
CA ARG A 123 -12.84 -2.10 -0.37
C ARG A 123 -11.52 -1.86 -1.12
N ILE A 124 -11.06 -0.62 -1.07
CA ILE A 124 -9.72 -0.17 -1.46
C ILE A 124 -9.15 0.70 -0.32
N PRO A 125 -7.92 0.45 0.17
CA PRO A 125 -7.14 -0.76 -0.03
C PRO A 125 -7.90 -1.99 0.46
N GLY A 126 -7.46 -3.17 0.00
CA GLY A 126 -7.87 -4.45 0.54
C GLY A 126 -7.56 -4.57 2.05
N PRO A 127 -8.10 -5.62 2.71
CA PRO A 127 -7.90 -5.81 4.13
C PRO A 127 -6.41 -5.94 4.50
N THR A 128 -5.99 -5.22 5.53
CA THR A 128 -4.66 -5.41 6.12
C THR A 128 -4.59 -6.78 6.79
N LEU A 129 -3.72 -7.64 6.30
CA LEU A 129 -3.45 -8.93 6.92
C LEU A 129 -2.41 -8.75 8.03
N ILE A 130 -2.70 -9.24 9.23
CA ILE A 130 -1.77 -9.23 10.36
C ILE A 130 -1.55 -10.68 10.79
N VAL A 131 -0.30 -11.12 10.68
CA VAL A 131 0.15 -12.47 11.03
C VAL A 131 1.40 -12.40 11.89
N THR A 132 1.77 -13.49 12.54
CA THR A 132 3.01 -13.56 13.33
C THR A 132 4.12 -14.23 12.50
N LYS A 133 5.37 -13.85 12.75
CA LYS A 133 6.54 -14.47 12.15
C LYS A 133 6.49 -16.00 12.28
N ASP A 134 6.90 -16.69 11.22
CA ASP A 134 7.00 -18.14 11.09
C ASP A 134 5.66 -18.89 11.06
N TRP A 135 4.53 -18.19 11.11
CA TRP A 135 3.21 -18.80 10.91
C TRP A 135 2.95 -19.06 9.43
N LEU A 136 2.16 -20.10 9.14
CA LEU A 136 1.73 -20.44 7.79
C LEU A 136 0.55 -19.54 7.39
N VAL A 137 0.68 -18.87 6.25
CA VAL A 137 -0.35 -18.01 5.69
C VAL A 137 -1.01 -18.74 4.54
N LYS A 138 -2.34 -18.90 4.63
CA LYS A 138 -3.19 -19.48 3.59
C LYS A 138 -4.18 -18.43 3.11
N VAL A 139 -4.13 -18.07 1.83
CA VAL A 139 -5.07 -17.10 1.25
C VAL A 139 -5.78 -17.71 0.05
N ASN A 140 -7.07 -17.95 0.20
CA ASN A 140 -7.93 -18.38 -0.89
C ASN A 140 -8.41 -17.17 -1.69
N VAL A 141 -7.92 -17.02 -2.91
CA VAL A 141 -8.25 -15.90 -3.81
C VAL A 141 -9.27 -16.36 -4.83
N ILE A 142 -10.43 -15.70 -4.84
CA ILE A 142 -11.56 -15.96 -5.74
C ILE A 142 -11.62 -14.80 -6.74
N ASN A 143 -11.41 -15.08 -8.02
CA ASN A 143 -11.48 -14.07 -9.07
C ASN A 143 -12.92 -13.93 -9.58
N ARG A 144 -13.58 -12.80 -9.30
CA ARG A 144 -14.90 -12.46 -9.86
C ARG A 144 -14.86 -11.41 -10.96
N LEU A 145 -13.67 -11.05 -11.47
CA LEU A 145 -13.56 -10.19 -12.64
C LEU A 145 -14.16 -10.90 -13.86
N ALA A 146 -14.78 -10.14 -14.76
CA ALA A 146 -15.49 -10.70 -15.90
C ALA A 146 -14.55 -11.17 -17.03
N SER A 147 -13.42 -10.49 -17.22
CA SER A 147 -12.59 -10.62 -18.43
C SER A 147 -11.09 -10.75 -18.17
N GLU A 148 -10.64 -10.58 -16.93
CA GLU A 148 -9.21 -10.52 -16.59
C GLU A 148 -8.83 -11.63 -15.63
N SER A 149 -7.64 -12.21 -15.83
CA SER A 149 -7.00 -13.06 -14.83
C SER A 149 -6.43 -12.21 -13.69
N VAL A 150 -6.21 -12.84 -12.53
CA VAL A 150 -5.63 -12.19 -11.35
C VAL A 150 -4.51 -13.07 -10.79
N SER A 151 -3.43 -12.45 -10.32
CA SER A 151 -2.38 -13.08 -9.53
C SER A 151 -2.01 -12.15 -8.37
N ILE A 152 -1.74 -12.68 -7.18
CA ILE A 152 -1.45 -11.87 -5.99
C ILE A 152 -0.01 -12.10 -5.59
N HIS A 153 0.82 -11.07 -5.72
CA HIS A 153 2.20 -11.07 -5.26
C HIS A 153 2.31 -10.59 -3.82
N TRP A 154 3.18 -11.24 -3.04
CA TRP A 154 3.43 -10.97 -1.62
C TRP A 154 4.71 -10.16 -1.47
N HIS A 155 4.62 -8.87 -1.77
CA HIS A 155 5.76 -7.97 -1.88
C HIS A 155 6.56 -7.88 -0.58
N GLY A 156 7.83 -8.31 -0.62
CA GLY A 156 8.74 -8.36 0.52
C GLY A 156 8.89 -9.76 1.14
N MET A 157 8.03 -10.72 0.76
CA MET A 157 8.18 -12.12 1.15
C MET A 157 9.18 -12.83 0.24
N HIS A 158 10.20 -13.48 0.81
CA HIS A 158 11.28 -14.11 0.04
C HIS A 158 10.87 -15.40 -0.69
N GLN A 159 9.72 -15.99 -0.34
CA GLN A 159 9.20 -17.23 -0.93
C GLN A 159 10.22 -18.38 -1.01
N ARG A 160 11.07 -18.52 0.02
CA ARG A 160 12.08 -19.58 0.09
C ARG A 160 11.40 -20.95 0.13
N ASN A 161 11.69 -21.78 -0.87
CA ASN A 161 11.05 -23.09 -1.07
C ASN A 161 9.54 -23.04 -1.35
N SER A 162 9.00 -21.87 -1.70
CA SER A 162 7.60 -21.66 -2.08
C SER A 162 7.47 -20.73 -3.30
N ASN A 163 8.44 -20.79 -4.22
CA ASN A 163 8.50 -19.88 -5.37
C ASN A 163 7.24 -19.91 -6.25
N TRP A 164 6.55 -21.06 -6.35
CA TRP A 164 5.26 -21.18 -7.04
C TRP A 164 4.07 -20.49 -6.34
N MET A 165 4.30 -19.90 -5.16
CA MET A 165 3.33 -19.11 -4.39
C MET A 165 3.67 -17.60 -4.41
N ASP A 166 4.66 -17.21 -5.21
CA ASP A 166 5.11 -15.83 -5.33
C ASP A 166 4.10 -14.93 -6.06
N GLY A 167 3.23 -15.51 -6.90
CA GLY A 167 2.12 -14.75 -7.48
C GLY A 167 2.48 -13.85 -8.65
N VAL A 168 3.54 -14.17 -9.40
CA VAL A 168 3.94 -13.45 -10.61
C VAL A 168 3.41 -14.20 -11.83
N GLU A 169 2.36 -13.64 -12.44
CA GLU A 169 1.75 -14.23 -13.63
C GLU A 169 2.76 -14.42 -14.77
N HIS A 170 2.71 -15.60 -15.41
CA HIS A 170 3.61 -16.04 -16.48
C HIS A 170 5.07 -16.28 -16.09
N VAL A 171 5.44 -16.10 -14.81
CA VAL A 171 6.76 -16.46 -14.29
C VAL A 171 6.66 -17.63 -13.32
N THR A 172 5.92 -17.45 -12.22
CA THR A 172 5.81 -18.46 -11.15
C THR A 172 4.51 -19.25 -11.22
N GLN A 173 3.49 -18.69 -11.88
CA GLN A 173 2.19 -19.34 -12.09
C GLN A 173 1.43 -18.74 -13.28
N CYS A 174 0.37 -19.42 -13.72
CA CYS A 174 -0.66 -18.80 -14.55
C CYS A 174 -1.56 -17.89 -13.70
N GLY A 175 -2.18 -16.89 -14.31
CA GLY A 175 -3.20 -16.09 -13.63
C GLY A 175 -4.46 -16.91 -13.35
N ILE A 176 -5.13 -16.57 -12.25
CA ILE A 176 -6.41 -17.17 -11.84
C ILE A 176 -7.48 -16.66 -12.82
N PRO A 177 -8.07 -17.51 -13.66
CA PRO A 177 -9.03 -17.04 -14.67
C PRO A 177 -10.34 -16.55 -14.02
N PRO A 178 -11.15 -15.75 -14.75
CA PRO A 178 -12.49 -15.35 -14.33
C PRO A 178 -13.33 -16.51 -13.77
N GLY A 179 -13.90 -16.31 -12.58
CA GLY A 179 -14.75 -17.30 -11.89
C GLY A 179 -14.01 -18.44 -11.18
N ALA A 180 -12.68 -18.52 -11.31
CA ALA A 180 -11.87 -19.53 -10.64
C ALA A 180 -11.31 -19.04 -9.30
N SER A 181 -10.72 -19.97 -8.54
CA SER A 181 -10.02 -19.67 -7.30
C SER A 181 -8.68 -20.38 -7.22
N PHE A 182 -7.77 -19.82 -6.42
CA PHE A 182 -6.47 -20.40 -6.12
C PHE A 182 -6.09 -20.08 -4.68
N THR A 183 -5.46 -21.02 -3.99
CA THR A 183 -5.01 -20.84 -2.61
C THR A 183 -3.50 -20.69 -2.55
N TYR A 184 -3.03 -19.53 -2.12
CA TYR A 184 -1.62 -19.28 -1.80
C TYR A 184 -1.30 -19.84 -0.42
N ILE A 185 -0.17 -20.53 -0.27
CA ILE A 185 0.27 -21.13 0.99
C ILE A 185 1.78 -20.89 1.17
N PHE A 186 2.17 -20.07 2.13
CA PHE A 186 3.58 -19.76 2.39
C PHE A 186 3.83 -19.41 3.86
N ASN A 187 5.09 -19.51 4.31
CA ASN A 187 5.47 -19.12 5.67
C ASN A 187 5.80 -17.62 5.74
N ALA A 188 5.29 -16.94 6.77
CA ALA A 188 5.59 -15.55 7.06
C ALA A 188 6.98 -15.38 7.71
N THR A 189 8.05 -15.66 6.98
CA THR A 189 9.42 -15.69 7.54
C THR A 189 10.04 -14.32 7.79
N GLN A 190 9.72 -13.32 6.97
CA GLN A 190 10.23 -11.95 7.12
C GLN A 190 9.24 -11.16 7.99
N TYR A 191 9.59 -10.87 9.24
CA TYR A 191 8.80 -9.92 10.04
C TYR A 191 8.94 -8.48 9.51
N GLY A 192 8.02 -7.60 9.88
CA GLY A 192 7.99 -6.19 9.49
C GLY A 192 6.82 -5.85 8.57
N THR A 193 6.98 -4.72 7.87
CA THR A 193 5.94 -4.13 7.02
C THR A 193 6.11 -4.58 5.56
N HIS A 194 5.12 -5.33 5.10
CA HIS A 194 5.01 -5.83 3.74
C HIS A 194 3.63 -5.45 3.17
N TRP A 195 3.38 -5.83 1.93
CA TRP A 195 2.11 -5.61 1.29
C TRP A 195 1.87 -6.66 0.22
N TYR A 196 0.65 -6.77 -0.25
CA TYR A 196 0.29 -7.62 -1.37
C TYR A 196 -0.37 -6.78 -2.45
N HIS A 197 -0.21 -7.19 -3.70
CA HIS A 197 -0.83 -6.51 -4.82
C HIS A 197 -1.02 -7.45 -6.02
N SER A 198 -1.88 -7.04 -6.96
CA SER A 198 -1.97 -7.76 -8.22
C SER A 198 -0.65 -7.71 -8.96
N HIS A 199 -0.22 -8.84 -9.51
CA HIS A 199 0.89 -8.90 -10.46
C HIS A 199 0.42 -9.30 -11.87
N SER A 200 -0.87 -9.12 -12.14
CA SER A 200 -1.51 -9.27 -13.44
C SER A 200 -1.72 -7.91 -14.10
N GLY A 201 -1.12 -7.69 -15.26
CA GLY A 201 -1.20 -6.42 -15.99
C GLY A 201 -0.81 -5.21 -15.13
N ALA A 202 -1.68 -4.20 -15.08
CA ALA A 202 -1.51 -2.99 -14.26
C ALA A 202 -2.57 -2.85 -13.15
N GLN A 203 -3.26 -3.96 -12.82
CA GLN A 203 -4.41 -4.01 -11.89
C GLN A 203 -4.11 -3.48 -10.48
N ARG A 204 -2.85 -3.52 -10.02
CA ARG A 204 -2.48 -2.93 -8.72
C ARG A 204 -2.84 -1.45 -8.63
N THR A 205 -2.71 -0.73 -9.75
CA THR A 205 -2.97 0.71 -9.86
C THR A 205 -4.47 1.00 -9.94
N ASP A 206 -5.26 -0.01 -10.31
CA ASP A 206 -6.71 0.01 -10.23
C ASP A 206 -7.23 -0.33 -8.84
N GLY A 207 -6.38 -0.50 -7.83
CA GLY A 207 -6.80 -0.68 -6.43
C GLY A 207 -6.61 -2.08 -5.87
N LEU A 208 -6.14 -3.05 -6.66
CA LEU A 208 -5.87 -4.41 -6.17
C LEU A 208 -4.55 -4.45 -5.40
N PHE A 209 -4.58 -3.99 -4.15
CA PHE A 209 -3.49 -4.07 -3.18
C PHE A 209 -4.01 -4.02 -1.74
N GLY A 210 -3.17 -4.38 -0.78
CA GLY A 210 -3.43 -4.22 0.66
C GLY A 210 -2.18 -4.51 1.48
N ALA A 211 -2.20 -4.19 2.77
CA ALA A 211 -1.04 -4.36 3.63
C ALA A 211 -0.90 -5.80 4.15
N LEU A 212 0.34 -6.24 4.36
CA LEU A 212 0.69 -7.50 5.02
C LEU A 212 1.68 -7.16 6.14
N ILE A 213 1.23 -7.23 7.38
CA ILE A 213 2.07 -6.97 8.54
C ILE A 213 2.42 -8.30 9.20
N VAL A 214 3.73 -8.58 9.27
CA VAL A 214 4.23 -9.77 9.96
C VAL A 214 4.84 -9.32 11.28
N LYS A 215 4.13 -9.60 12.39
CA LYS A 215 4.58 -9.25 13.74
C LYS A 215 5.83 -10.02 14.12
N GLU A 216 6.71 -9.36 14.87
CA GLU A 216 7.90 -10.00 15.42
C GLU A 216 7.52 -11.11 16.40
N SER A 217 8.35 -12.14 16.51
CA SER A 217 8.24 -13.13 17.61
C SER A 217 8.41 -12.43 18.95
N GLN A 218 7.90 -13.00 20.05
CA GLN A 218 8.02 -12.39 21.38
C GLN A 218 9.50 -12.09 21.75
N SER A 219 10.42 -12.99 21.39
CA SER A 219 11.85 -12.79 21.62
C SER A 219 12.45 -11.69 20.76
N ASP A 220 12.07 -11.61 19.48
CA ASP A 220 12.58 -10.58 18.58
C ASP A 220 12.04 -9.20 18.96
N ARG A 221 10.75 -9.13 19.35
CA ARG A 221 10.13 -7.92 19.88
C ARG A 221 10.86 -7.39 21.13
N ALA A 222 11.28 -8.28 22.03
CA ALA A 222 12.04 -7.89 23.22
C ALA A 222 13.42 -7.31 22.86
N LYS A 223 14.12 -7.91 21.88
CA LYS A 223 15.40 -7.38 21.39
C LYS A 223 15.23 -5.97 20.79
N VAL A 224 14.21 -5.79 19.96
CA VAL A 224 13.88 -4.50 19.33
C VAL A 224 13.62 -3.44 20.41
N ARG A 225 12.79 -3.74 21.41
CA ARG A 225 12.48 -2.81 22.51
C ARG A 225 13.69 -2.46 23.37
N ASN A 226 14.61 -3.40 23.57
CA ASN A 226 15.84 -3.12 24.31
C ASN A 226 16.77 -2.14 23.59
N GLU A 227 16.82 -2.18 22.25
CA GLU A 227 17.70 -1.32 21.45
C GLU A 227 17.07 0.03 21.09
N ILE A 228 15.77 0.05 20.75
CA ILE A 228 15.07 1.24 20.25
C ILE A 228 14.28 1.95 21.37
N GLY A 229 13.89 1.24 22.42
CA GLY A 229 13.01 1.72 23.48
C GLY A 229 11.57 1.26 23.32
N ASP A 230 10.73 1.66 24.28
CA ASP A 230 9.31 1.33 24.30
C ASP A 230 8.49 2.27 23.41
N PHE A 231 7.58 1.68 22.65
CA PHE A 231 6.59 2.37 21.82
C PHE A 231 5.28 1.57 21.76
N ILE A 232 4.21 2.25 21.37
CA ILE A 232 2.89 1.68 21.11
C ILE A 232 2.86 1.21 19.65
N ASP A 233 2.47 -0.05 19.45
CA ASP A 233 2.44 -0.67 18.13
C ASP A 233 1.04 -1.23 17.83
N ILE A 234 0.28 -0.49 17.03
CA ILE A 234 -1.11 -0.81 16.66
C ILE A 234 -1.21 -0.79 15.12
N PRO A 235 -0.72 -1.84 14.43
CA PRO A 235 -0.72 -1.87 12.97
C PRO A 235 -2.13 -1.79 12.35
N SER A 236 -3.17 -2.13 13.11
CA SER A 236 -4.56 -1.98 12.68
C SER A 236 -5.01 -0.51 12.51
N GLN A 237 -4.33 0.43 13.17
CA GLN A 237 -4.65 1.86 13.14
C GLN A 237 -3.55 2.70 12.49
N HIS A 238 -2.28 2.32 12.63
CA HIS A 238 -1.12 3.12 12.19
C HIS A 238 -0.39 2.54 10.97
N THR A 239 -1.11 1.85 10.08
CA THR A 239 -0.60 1.45 8.76
C THR A 239 -1.15 2.38 7.68
N LEU A 240 -0.26 2.93 6.85
CA LEU A 240 -0.50 3.94 5.83
C LEU A 240 -0.09 3.40 4.48
N THR A 241 -0.98 3.45 3.51
CA THR A 241 -0.69 3.14 2.12
C THR A 241 -0.89 4.38 1.27
N LEU A 242 0.10 4.70 0.44
CA LEU A 242 0.02 5.77 -0.55
C LEU A 242 -0.26 5.18 -1.93
N LEU A 243 -1.22 5.74 -2.67
CA LEU A 243 -1.46 5.39 -4.06
C LEU A 243 -1.73 6.67 -4.87
N ASP A 244 -1.07 6.82 -6.02
CA ASP A 244 -1.47 7.82 -7.01
C ASP A 244 -2.77 7.37 -7.71
N TRP A 245 -3.73 8.28 -7.80
CA TRP A 245 -5.05 8.00 -8.35
C TRP A 245 -5.24 8.74 -9.66
N GLN A 246 -5.65 8.01 -10.70
CA GLN A 246 -5.69 8.49 -12.08
C GLN A 246 -7.11 8.45 -12.63
N VAL A 247 -7.41 9.36 -13.57
CA VAL A 247 -8.72 9.49 -14.22
C VAL A 247 -9.21 8.16 -14.81
N SER A 248 -8.34 7.51 -15.57
CA SER A 248 -8.66 6.33 -16.36
C SER A 248 -8.10 5.07 -15.71
N ASN A 249 -8.74 3.94 -15.98
CA ASN A 249 -8.25 2.63 -15.57
C ASN A 249 -6.82 2.39 -16.10
N SER A 250 -6.11 1.51 -15.41
CA SER A 250 -4.69 1.25 -15.59
C SER A 250 -4.32 0.84 -17.02
N ILE A 251 -5.17 0.05 -17.68
CA ILE A 251 -4.93 -0.41 -19.06
C ILE A 251 -5.07 0.73 -20.08
N ASP A 252 -6.02 1.64 -19.87
CA ASP A 252 -6.20 2.83 -20.72
C ASP A 252 -5.05 3.79 -20.51
N LEU A 253 -4.63 3.97 -19.26
CA LEU A 253 -3.48 4.78 -18.90
C LEU A 253 -2.18 4.20 -19.48
N PHE A 254 -1.97 2.89 -19.34
CA PHE A 254 -0.84 2.18 -19.92
C PHE A 254 -0.83 2.32 -21.43
N THR A 255 -1.97 2.12 -22.09
CA THR A 255 -2.13 2.34 -23.52
C THR A 255 -1.81 3.78 -23.85
N ARG A 256 -2.33 4.79 -23.14
CA ARG A 256 -2.02 6.20 -23.39
C ARG A 256 -0.52 6.52 -23.29
N ILE A 257 0.17 5.97 -22.29
CA ILE A 257 1.61 6.18 -22.08
C ILE A 257 2.46 5.49 -23.17
N HIS A 258 2.11 4.26 -23.54
CA HIS A 258 2.93 3.40 -24.41
C HIS A 258 2.48 3.40 -25.88
N SER A 259 1.27 3.87 -26.17
CA SER A 259 0.70 3.97 -27.52
C SER A 259 1.32 5.07 -28.34
N GLY A 260 2.37 5.76 -27.85
CA GLY A 260 3.15 6.77 -28.56
C GLY A 260 3.10 6.48 -30.04
N ILE A 261 2.26 7.25 -30.73
CA ILE A 261 1.49 6.87 -31.93
C ILE A 261 2.44 6.24 -32.98
N ARG A 262 2.62 4.92 -32.93
CA ARG A 262 3.39 4.16 -33.93
C ARG A 262 2.54 3.80 -35.15
N TYR A 263 1.22 4.00 -35.08
CA TYR A 263 0.25 3.59 -36.10
C TYR A 263 -0.32 4.74 -36.96
N TYR A 264 -0.10 6.01 -36.62
CA TYR A 264 -0.50 7.15 -37.45
C TYR A 264 0.69 8.06 -37.78
N ASN A 265 0.64 8.66 -38.97
CA ASN A 265 1.67 9.53 -39.53
C ASN A 265 2.14 10.58 -38.49
N ILE A 266 3.42 10.52 -38.13
CA ILE A 266 4.08 11.25 -37.04
C ILE A 266 3.90 12.77 -37.17
N GLU A 267 3.80 13.30 -38.40
CA GLU A 267 3.59 14.73 -38.65
C GLU A 267 2.20 15.23 -38.19
N ASN A 268 1.21 14.34 -38.09
CA ASN A 268 -0.12 14.66 -37.57
C ASN A 268 -0.35 14.18 -36.13
N ALA A 269 0.43 13.21 -35.64
CA ALA A 269 0.39 12.77 -34.25
C ALA A 269 0.85 13.87 -33.26
N ALA A 270 1.84 14.67 -33.65
CA ALA A 270 2.27 15.85 -32.89
C ALA A 270 1.16 16.90 -32.75
N LYS A 271 0.20 16.96 -33.69
CA LYS A 271 -0.98 17.83 -33.62
C LYS A 271 -2.12 17.27 -32.76
N LEU A 272 -2.12 15.97 -32.47
CA LEU A 272 -3.01 15.32 -31.50
C LEU A 272 -2.41 15.30 -30.08
N SER A 273 -1.08 15.31 -29.99
CA SER A 273 -0.28 15.42 -28.76
C SER A 273 -0.36 16.80 -28.09
N SER A 274 -1.06 17.78 -28.68
CA SER A 274 -1.37 19.04 -28.02
C SER A 274 -2.45 18.90 -26.94
N ASN A 275 -2.71 17.68 -26.45
CA ASN A 275 -3.48 17.49 -25.23
C ASN A 275 -2.57 17.80 -24.02
N PRO A 276 -2.82 18.89 -23.25
CA PRO A 276 -2.06 19.19 -22.05
C PRO A 276 -2.07 18.05 -21.02
N GLU A 277 -3.00 17.10 -21.10
CA GLU A 277 -3.10 15.93 -20.23
C GLU A 277 -2.09 14.80 -20.53
N SER A 278 -1.29 14.88 -21.60
CA SER A 278 -0.24 13.89 -21.93
C SER A 278 1.19 14.42 -21.74
N ARG A 279 1.35 15.51 -20.97
CA ARG A 279 2.67 16.09 -20.73
C ARG A 279 3.43 15.29 -19.66
N ARG A 280 4.67 14.91 -19.98
CA ARG A 280 5.62 14.37 -19.01
C ARG A 280 5.97 15.42 -17.97
N THR A 281 6.16 14.97 -16.74
CA THR A 281 6.46 15.83 -15.59
C THR A 281 7.89 15.63 -15.15
N TYR A 282 8.48 16.69 -14.59
CA TYR A 282 9.91 16.73 -14.29
C TYR A 282 10.16 17.22 -12.85
N SER A 283 11.25 16.75 -12.25
CA SER A 283 11.77 17.25 -10.98
C SER A 283 12.63 18.51 -11.19
N SER A 284 13.08 19.09 -10.08
CA SER A 284 13.89 20.31 -10.07
C SER A 284 15.22 20.21 -10.82
N ASP A 285 15.74 19.01 -11.03
CA ASP A 285 16.98 18.71 -11.76
C ASP A 285 16.73 18.36 -13.24
N GLY A 286 15.46 18.35 -13.68
CA GLY A 286 15.08 18.02 -15.05
C GLY A 286 14.91 16.52 -15.32
N ALA A 287 15.04 15.65 -14.32
CA ALA A 287 14.70 14.23 -14.47
C ALA A 287 13.19 14.06 -14.62
N GLU A 288 12.76 13.11 -15.45
CA GLU A 288 11.34 12.78 -15.59
C GLU A 288 10.84 12.06 -14.33
N VAL A 289 9.76 12.58 -13.72
CA VAL A 289 9.15 12.00 -12.52
C VAL A 289 7.79 11.36 -12.77
N GLY A 290 7.19 11.59 -13.95
CA GLY A 290 5.91 11.02 -14.31
C GLY A 290 5.62 11.07 -15.81
N PRO A 291 5.10 9.99 -16.40
CA PRO A 291 4.81 9.93 -17.84
C PRO A 291 3.54 10.70 -18.23
N VAL A 292 2.72 11.09 -17.25
CA VAL A 292 1.52 11.93 -17.38
C VAL A 292 1.56 12.99 -16.26
N PRO A 293 0.64 13.98 -16.25
CA PRO A 293 0.46 14.88 -15.11
C PRO A 293 -0.16 14.17 -13.91
N TYR A 294 0.23 14.58 -12.71
CA TYR A 294 -0.40 14.09 -11.49
C TYR A 294 -1.88 14.52 -11.43
N TRP A 295 -2.74 13.59 -11.04
CA TRP A 295 -4.18 13.83 -10.99
C TRP A 295 -4.68 14.02 -9.56
N SER A 296 -4.65 12.96 -8.77
CA SER A 296 -4.89 12.98 -7.32
C SER A 296 -4.14 11.82 -6.68
N GLY A 297 -4.28 11.66 -5.38
CA GLY A 297 -3.72 10.54 -4.65
C GLY A 297 -4.55 10.27 -3.41
N ILE A 298 -4.36 9.07 -2.86
CA ILE A 298 -5.15 8.57 -1.74
C ILE A 298 -4.22 8.03 -0.64
N ILE A 299 -4.58 8.31 0.61
CA ILE A 299 -4.01 7.69 1.81
C ILE A 299 -5.08 6.77 2.37
N ASN A 300 -4.79 5.48 2.48
CA ASN A 300 -5.73 4.45 2.97
C ASN A 300 -7.12 4.49 2.28
N GLY A 301 -7.15 4.78 0.98
CA GLY A 301 -8.39 4.69 0.17
C GLY A 301 -9.18 5.99 0.10
N LYS A 302 -8.72 7.03 0.79
CA LYS A 302 -9.37 8.35 0.88
C LYS A 302 -8.40 9.45 0.47
N GLY A 303 -8.92 10.48 -0.16
CA GLY A 303 -8.12 11.57 -0.71
C GLY A 303 -9.00 12.70 -1.25
N ARG A 304 -8.36 13.63 -1.94
CA ARG A 304 -9.02 14.83 -2.47
C ARG A 304 -8.38 15.24 -3.77
N HIS A 305 -9.19 15.38 -4.81
CA HIS A 305 -8.75 16.04 -6.03
C HIS A 305 -8.69 17.56 -5.82
N ARG A 306 -7.71 18.23 -6.43
CA ARG A 306 -7.46 19.67 -6.22
C ARG A 306 -8.66 20.59 -6.52
N SER A 307 -9.54 20.19 -7.44
CA SER A 307 -10.73 20.94 -7.83
C SER A 307 -11.93 20.72 -6.90
N VAL A 308 -11.78 19.87 -5.88
CA VAL A 308 -12.83 19.57 -4.90
C VAL A 308 -12.55 20.38 -3.63
N PRO A 309 -13.53 21.19 -3.17
CA PRO A 309 -13.47 21.83 -1.86
C PRO A 309 -13.32 20.78 -0.76
N TYR A 310 -12.61 21.12 0.31
CA TYR A 310 -12.38 20.21 1.44
C TYR A 310 -13.67 19.59 2.01
N VAL A 311 -14.72 20.40 2.13
CA VAL A 311 -16.03 19.96 2.64
C VAL A 311 -16.67 18.85 1.79
N ASN A 312 -16.29 18.73 0.52
CA ASN A 312 -16.80 17.72 -0.40
C ASN A 312 -15.85 16.49 -0.54
N SER A 313 -14.99 16.27 0.45
CA SER A 313 -14.00 15.18 0.44
C SER A 313 -13.97 14.41 1.74
N GLU A 314 -13.49 13.17 1.69
CA GLU A 314 -13.16 12.38 2.87
C GLU A 314 -11.66 12.19 2.92
N LEU A 315 -11.05 12.42 4.09
CA LEU A 315 -9.65 12.15 4.35
C LEU A 315 -9.52 11.01 5.37
N SER A 316 -8.40 10.30 5.31
CA SER A 316 -8.06 9.31 6.34
C SER A 316 -7.62 10.02 7.62
N VAL A 317 -8.04 9.51 8.77
CA VAL A 317 -7.73 10.06 10.09
C VAL A 317 -6.97 9.01 10.89
N PHE A 318 -5.85 9.40 11.47
CA PHE A 318 -5.01 8.56 12.32
C PHE A 318 -5.04 9.12 13.74
N GLU A 319 -5.62 8.37 14.66
CA GLU A 319 -5.76 8.80 16.05
C GLU A 319 -4.53 8.45 16.89
N VAL A 320 -4.13 9.38 17.75
CA VAL A 320 -3.04 9.20 18.71
C VAL A 320 -3.39 9.85 20.05
N SER A 321 -2.81 9.35 21.13
CA SER A 321 -2.88 10.01 22.43
C SER A 321 -1.70 10.97 22.62
N PRO A 322 -1.89 12.12 23.30
CA PRO A 322 -0.80 13.04 23.64
C PRO A 322 0.33 12.36 24.45
N GLY A 323 1.56 12.86 24.30
CA GLY A 323 2.73 12.44 25.08
C GLY A 323 3.21 11.00 24.89
N SER A 324 2.72 10.30 23.87
CA SER A 324 2.97 8.89 23.58
C SER A 324 3.90 8.71 22.37
N VAL A 325 4.50 7.54 22.24
CA VAL A 325 5.31 7.17 21.06
C VAL A 325 4.62 6.05 20.31
N TYR A 326 4.27 6.30 19.04
CA TYR A 326 3.59 5.33 18.19
C TYR A 326 4.47 4.87 17.03
N ARG A 327 4.41 3.58 16.68
CA ARG A 327 5.01 3.06 15.45
C ARG A 327 4.01 3.16 14.30
N PHE A 328 4.35 3.98 13.31
CA PHE A 328 3.65 4.09 12.04
C PHE A 328 4.36 3.27 10.96
N ARG A 329 3.57 2.73 10.03
CA ARG A 329 4.04 1.91 8.90
C ARG A 329 3.61 2.54 7.60
N LEU A 330 4.57 3.03 6.83
CA LEU A 330 4.34 3.69 5.56
C LEU A 330 4.63 2.72 4.42
N ILE A 331 3.68 2.54 3.52
CA ILE A 331 3.75 1.64 2.36
C ILE A 331 3.56 2.47 1.08
N GLY A 332 4.55 2.42 0.20
CA GLY A 332 4.51 3.08 -1.09
C GLY A 332 3.80 2.25 -2.15
N ALA A 333 2.46 2.20 -2.13
CA ALA A 333 1.68 1.42 -3.11
C ALA A 333 1.48 2.14 -4.46
N GLN A 334 1.93 3.40 -4.57
CA GLN A 334 1.92 4.21 -5.79
C GLN A 334 2.45 3.50 -7.03
N SER A 335 2.06 3.98 -8.21
CA SER A 335 2.52 3.43 -9.47
C SER A 335 3.48 4.32 -10.23
N LEU A 336 3.25 5.62 -10.21
CA LEU A 336 3.91 6.57 -11.08
C LEU A 336 4.79 7.53 -10.29
N TYR A 337 4.32 8.05 -9.15
CA TYR A 337 5.01 9.14 -8.47
C TYR A 337 5.64 8.70 -7.16
N ALA A 338 6.89 9.11 -6.96
CA ALA A 338 7.46 9.16 -5.62
C ALA A 338 6.83 10.31 -4.83
N TYR A 339 6.67 10.10 -3.53
CA TYR A 339 6.13 11.10 -2.61
C TYR A 339 7.16 11.50 -1.57
N ARG A 340 7.25 12.80 -1.28
CA ARG A 340 7.85 13.31 -0.05
C ARG A 340 6.77 13.32 1.03
N PHE A 341 6.89 12.40 1.98
CA PHE A 341 5.97 12.23 3.11
C PHE A 341 6.42 13.04 4.33
N SER A 342 5.49 13.74 4.97
CA SER A 342 5.65 14.48 6.22
C SER A 342 4.39 14.43 7.09
N ILE A 343 4.58 14.72 8.37
CA ILE A 343 3.51 15.06 9.30
C ILE A 343 3.83 16.46 9.85
N ASP A 344 2.93 17.41 9.63
CA ASP A 344 3.15 18.80 10.01
C ASP A 344 3.44 18.91 11.50
N ARG A 345 4.42 19.77 11.86
CA ARG A 345 4.95 19.97 13.22
C ARG A 345 5.57 18.74 13.91
N HIS A 346 5.67 17.61 13.24
CA HIS A 346 6.31 16.41 13.80
C HIS A 346 7.62 16.12 13.09
N LYS A 347 8.46 15.35 13.76
CA LYS A 347 9.62 14.68 13.17
C LYS A 347 9.35 13.18 13.16
N LEU A 348 10.00 12.48 12.24
CA LEU A 348 9.84 11.06 12.01
C LEU A 348 11.13 10.35 12.41
N THR A 349 11.08 9.47 13.41
CA THR A 349 12.25 8.65 13.75
C THR A 349 12.15 7.33 13.00
N VAL A 350 12.80 7.22 11.85
CA VAL A 350 12.77 6.01 11.01
C VAL A 350 13.56 4.90 11.69
N ILE A 351 12.93 3.74 11.85
CA ILE A 351 13.48 2.57 12.55
C ILE A 351 13.57 1.33 11.68
N ALA A 352 12.86 1.26 10.56
CA ALA A 352 12.99 0.16 9.61
C ALA A 352 12.71 0.62 8.18
N THR A 353 13.28 -0.12 7.23
CA THR A 353 12.94 -0.04 5.81
C THR A 353 12.79 -1.45 5.27
N ASP A 354 11.73 -1.69 4.48
CA ASP A 354 11.48 -2.96 3.79
C ASP A 354 11.48 -4.22 4.70
N GLY A 355 11.04 -4.05 5.96
CA GLY A 355 11.01 -5.11 6.97
C GLY A 355 12.32 -5.33 7.73
N GLN A 356 13.36 -4.55 7.45
CA GLN A 356 14.65 -4.62 8.13
C GLN A 356 14.83 -3.44 9.08
N TYR A 357 15.16 -3.72 10.35
CA TYR A 357 15.46 -2.68 11.32
C TYR A 357 16.79 -1.99 10.99
N ILE A 358 16.76 -0.66 11.05
CA ILE A 358 17.93 0.21 10.93
C ILE A 358 18.21 0.89 12.26
N ARG A 359 19.41 1.45 12.40
CA ARG A 359 19.69 2.36 13.50
C ARG A 359 18.71 3.55 13.41
N PRO A 360 17.99 3.89 14.50
CA PRO A 360 17.02 4.97 14.49
C PRO A 360 17.60 6.26 13.93
N MET A 361 16.85 6.89 13.05
CA MET A 361 17.25 8.12 12.38
C MET A 361 16.11 9.12 12.36
N GLU A 362 16.33 10.28 12.95
CA GLU A 362 15.35 11.36 12.97
C GLU A 362 15.42 12.19 11.68
N VAL A 363 14.28 12.35 10.99
CA VAL A 363 14.15 13.13 9.76
C VAL A 363 12.85 13.95 9.77
N ASP A 364 12.79 14.98 8.94
CA ASP A 364 11.58 15.76 8.70
C ASP A 364 10.72 15.14 7.59
N PHE A 365 11.38 14.52 6.59
CA PHE A 365 10.72 13.94 5.42
C PHE A 365 11.23 12.53 5.10
N ILE A 366 10.33 11.71 4.58
CA ILE A 366 10.67 10.43 3.95
C ILE A 366 10.28 10.52 2.48
N ILE A 367 11.24 10.41 1.56
CA ILE A 367 10.93 10.25 0.14
C ILE A 367 10.69 8.76 -0.11
N ILE A 368 9.49 8.41 -0.51
CA ILE A 368 9.08 7.02 -0.69
C ILE A 368 8.77 6.75 -2.16
N HIS A 369 9.45 5.75 -2.72
CA HIS A 369 9.27 5.25 -4.07
C HIS A 369 8.30 4.05 -4.11
N SER A 370 7.86 3.70 -5.31
CA SER A 370 6.95 2.57 -5.52
C SER A 370 7.56 1.27 -4.98
N GLY A 371 6.82 0.59 -4.11
CA GLY A 371 7.20 -0.68 -3.49
C GLY A 371 7.97 -0.55 -2.17
N GLU A 372 8.52 0.60 -1.84
CA GLU A 372 9.27 0.79 -0.59
C GLU A 372 8.35 0.86 0.62
N ARG A 373 8.87 0.47 1.78
CA ARG A 373 8.21 0.57 3.08
C ARG A 373 9.14 1.20 4.09
N TYR A 374 8.58 2.02 4.96
CA TYR A 374 9.29 2.61 6.10
C TYR A 374 8.47 2.48 7.37
N ASP A 375 9.12 2.07 8.45
CA ASP A 375 8.53 2.17 9.78
C ASP A 375 9.19 3.31 10.52
N PHE A 376 8.39 4.18 11.11
CA PHE A 376 8.88 5.30 11.91
C PHE A 376 8.15 5.41 13.23
N LEU A 377 8.86 5.94 14.23
CA LEU A 377 8.28 6.33 15.50
C LEU A 377 7.86 7.79 15.43
N LEU A 378 6.64 8.05 15.86
CA LEU A 378 6.06 9.36 16.02
C LEU A 378 5.95 9.66 17.52
N GLN A 379 6.75 10.60 18.02
CA GLN A 379 6.58 11.16 19.35
C GLN A 379 5.49 12.22 19.28
N THR A 380 4.41 12.03 20.02
CA THR A 380 3.31 12.99 20.07
C THR A 380 3.59 14.10 21.08
N GLU A 381 3.07 15.29 20.79
CA GLU A 381 3.18 16.48 21.63
C GLU A 381 2.39 16.28 22.94
N ASN A 382 2.85 16.92 24.02
CA ASN A 382 2.11 17.00 25.28
C ASN A 382 1.10 18.16 25.27
N ASP A 383 1.36 19.18 24.44
CA ASP A 383 0.48 20.34 24.31
C ASP A 383 -0.76 19.95 23.51
N THR A 384 -1.93 20.16 24.09
CA THR A 384 -3.22 19.88 23.48
C THR A 384 -3.92 21.16 23.01
N SER A 385 -3.18 22.24 22.78
CA SER A 385 -3.71 23.49 22.21
C SER A 385 -4.20 23.32 20.76
N GLN A 386 -3.60 22.39 20.03
CA GLN A 386 -3.98 21.98 18.69
C GLN A 386 -4.13 20.46 18.63
N PHE A 387 -5.29 19.99 18.15
CA PHE A 387 -5.61 18.55 18.13
C PHE A 387 -5.40 17.90 16.77
N ASN A 388 -5.29 18.69 15.70
CA ASN A 388 -5.31 18.19 14.33
C ASN A 388 -4.12 18.73 13.55
N TYR A 389 -3.42 17.83 12.88
CA TYR A 389 -2.27 18.13 12.03
C TYR A 389 -2.46 17.44 10.67
N LEU A 390 -1.99 18.08 9.60
CA LEU A 390 -1.98 17.44 8.29
C LEU A 390 -0.82 16.44 8.17
N ILE A 391 -1.15 15.28 7.64
CA ILE A 391 -0.23 14.34 7.03
C ILE A 391 -0.19 14.65 5.54
N ARG A 392 1.01 14.80 4.97
CA ARG A 392 1.21 15.24 3.59
C ARG A 392 2.06 14.23 2.84
N ALA A 393 1.66 13.94 1.61
CA ALA A 393 2.48 13.24 0.62
C ALA A 393 2.51 14.10 -0.65
N VAL A 394 3.60 14.83 -0.84
CA VAL A 394 3.79 15.78 -1.95
C VAL A 394 4.59 15.11 -3.05
N THR A 395 4.17 15.21 -4.31
CA THR A 395 4.96 14.64 -5.42
C THR A 395 6.28 15.39 -5.58
N MET A 396 7.26 14.72 -6.19
CA MET A 396 8.56 15.34 -6.53
C MET A 396 8.51 16.21 -7.80
N GLU A 397 7.32 16.41 -8.37
CA GLU A 397 7.09 17.21 -9.57
C GLU A 397 7.24 18.71 -9.27
N VAL A 398 7.97 19.41 -10.14
CA VAL A 398 8.11 20.87 -10.08
C VAL A 398 7.25 21.49 -11.18
N ASN A 399 6.22 22.23 -10.78
CA ASN A 399 5.35 23.00 -11.67
C ASN A 399 5.43 24.49 -11.32
N ASP A 400 5.07 25.35 -12.28
CA ASP A 400 5.04 26.82 -12.12
C ASP A 400 4.07 27.29 -11.02
N GLU A 401 3.15 26.43 -10.59
CA GLU A 401 2.28 26.64 -9.45
C GLU A 401 2.83 25.89 -8.23
N GLU A 402 3.38 26.62 -7.26
CA GLU A 402 3.84 26.04 -5.99
C GLU A 402 2.72 25.19 -5.34
N ASN A 403 3.04 23.90 -5.09
CA ASN A 403 2.35 23.01 -4.14
C ASN A 403 0.88 22.63 -4.39
N LYS A 404 0.53 22.19 -5.60
CA LYS A 404 -0.82 21.64 -5.85
C LYS A 404 -0.91 20.12 -6.00
N ASN A 405 0.21 19.40 -6.10
CA ASN A 405 0.21 17.95 -6.28
C ASN A 405 0.50 17.25 -4.93
N ILE A 406 -0.50 17.28 -4.06
CA ILE A 406 -0.44 16.78 -2.70
C ILE A 406 -1.54 15.73 -2.47
N THR A 407 -1.23 14.73 -1.64
CA THR A 407 -2.20 13.85 -1.00
C THR A 407 -2.18 14.12 0.50
N GLU A 408 -3.37 14.15 1.12
CA GLU A 408 -3.54 14.64 2.48
C GLU A 408 -4.28 13.61 3.34
N ALA A 409 -3.93 13.56 4.63
CA ALA A 409 -4.64 12.85 5.69
C ALA A 409 -4.51 13.65 6.99
N ILE A 410 -5.17 13.21 8.05
CA ILE A 410 -5.19 13.93 9.33
C ILE A 410 -4.59 13.05 10.42
N LEU A 411 -3.67 13.64 11.19
CA LEU A 411 -3.28 13.13 12.50
C LEU A 411 -4.16 13.82 13.54
N HIS A 412 -4.94 13.04 14.28
CA HIS A 412 -5.88 13.51 15.29
C HIS A 412 -5.42 13.09 16.69
N TYR A 413 -5.27 14.06 17.58
CA TYR A 413 -5.00 13.84 18.98
C TYR A 413 -6.31 13.60 19.72
N ASN A 414 -6.58 12.34 20.06
CA ASN A 414 -7.79 11.93 20.75
C ASN A 414 -7.65 12.21 22.25
N THR A 415 -8.45 13.16 22.74
CA THR A 415 -8.60 13.55 24.14
C THR A 415 -10.08 13.71 24.48
N ASP A 416 -10.42 13.76 25.77
CA ASP A 416 -11.80 13.97 26.23
C ASP A 416 -12.44 15.28 25.69
N SER A 417 -11.62 16.25 25.29
CA SER A 417 -12.07 17.55 24.76
C SER A 417 -12.08 17.63 23.23
N SER A 418 -11.53 16.63 22.53
CA SER A 418 -11.40 16.64 21.08
C SER A 418 -12.58 15.92 20.42
N THR A 419 -13.08 16.46 19.31
CA THR A 419 -14.06 15.77 18.46
C THR A 419 -13.39 15.20 17.22
N TYR A 420 -13.89 14.06 16.75
CA TYR A 420 -13.42 13.47 15.50
C TYR A 420 -13.58 14.47 14.35
N PRO A 421 -12.52 14.74 13.56
CA PRO A 421 -12.52 15.79 12.56
C PRO A 421 -13.47 15.45 11.41
N THR A 422 -14.24 16.45 10.99
CA THR A 422 -15.21 16.33 9.90
C THR A 422 -14.81 17.16 8.68
N ALA A 423 -15.41 16.89 7.52
CA ALA A 423 -15.02 17.53 6.25
C ALA A 423 -15.11 19.06 6.28
N THR A 424 -16.01 19.62 7.08
CA THR A 424 -16.17 21.07 7.28
C THR A 424 -14.96 21.72 7.98
N GLU A 425 -14.18 20.94 8.74
CA GLU A 425 -13.01 21.40 9.49
C GLU A 425 -11.70 21.22 8.72
N TYR A 426 -11.67 20.38 7.68
CA TYR A 426 -10.41 20.06 6.99
C TYR A 426 -9.70 21.29 6.41
N GLU A 427 -10.45 22.30 5.93
CA GLU A 427 -9.84 23.52 5.42
C GLU A 427 -9.17 24.36 6.53
N SER A 428 -9.78 24.43 7.71
CA SER A 428 -9.21 25.17 8.85
C SER A 428 -8.01 24.42 9.44
N ILE A 429 -8.06 23.08 9.47
CA ILE A 429 -6.92 22.22 9.80
C ILE A 429 -5.79 22.48 8.81
N ALA A 430 -6.06 22.47 7.51
CA ALA A 430 -5.05 22.68 6.48
C ALA A 430 -4.36 24.06 6.55
N ARG A 431 -5.10 25.11 6.94
CA ARG A 431 -4.56 26.46 7.13
C ARG A 431 -3.76 26.61 8.43
N SER A 432 -4.21 25.98 9.51
CA SER A 432 -3.54 26.06 10.83
C SER A 432 -2.31 25.15 10.93
N SER A 433 -2.32 24.05 10.19
CA SER A 433 -1.20 23.15 9.99
C SER A 433 -0.18 23.83 9.06
N GLN A 434 0.83 24.48 9.64
CA GLN A 434 1.87 25.23 8.92
C GLN A 434 2.49 24.38 7.80
N SER A 435 2.41 24.84 6.54
CA SER A 435 3.01 24.12 5.40
C SER A 435 4.54 24.19 5.41
N ASP A 436 5.19 23.10 4.98
CA ASP A 436 6.65 22.90 4.93
C ASP A 436 7.49 24.04 4.33
N HIS A 437 6.95 24.83 3.39
CA HIS A 437 7.64 25.98 2.76
C HIS A 437 7.98 27.10 3.73
N VAL A 438 7.38 27.11 4.92
CA VAL A 438 7.66 28.06 6.00
C VAL A 438 8.72 27.52 6.98
N ARG A 439 8.94 26.20 7.04
CA ARG A 439 9.76 25.54 8.07
C ARG A 439 11.23 25.36 7.65
N CYS A 440 11.48 25.02 6.40
CA CYS A 440 12.83 24.76 5.91
C CYS A 440 13.43 26.05 5.36
N THR A 441 14.22 26.73 6.18
CA THR A 441 14.84 28.04 5.87
C THR A 441 16.36 27.95 5.99
N GLU A 442 17.07 28.98 5.53
CA GLU A 442 18.53 29.10 5.75
C GLU A 442 18.94 28.93 7.22
N THR A 443 18.06 29.34 8.16
CA THR A 443 18.32 29.26 9.60
C THR A 443 17.83 27.96 10.25
N SER A 444 17.01 27.18 9.56
CA SER A 444 16.42 25.93 10.03
C SER A 444 16.39 24.91 8.89
N ASN A 445 17.52 24.24 8.65
CA ASN A 445 17.61 23.19 7.64
C ASN A 445 16.78 21.97 8.03
N CYS A 446 16.04 21.43 7.06
CA CYS A 446 15.30 20.17 7.22
C CYS A 446 16.13 18.98 6.74
N THR A 447 15.81 17.78 7.22
CA THR A 447 16.45 16.54 6.78
C THR A 447 15.45 15.63 6.06
N ALA A 448 15.79 15.17 4.86
CA ALA A 448 15.00 14.22 4.09
C ALA A 448 15.72 12.88 3.92
N LEU A 449 15.02 11.78 4.14
CA LEU A 449 15.51 10.43 3.87
C LEU A 449 15.19 9.99 2.43
N ASN A 450 16.08 9.18 1.87
CA ASN A 450 15.94 8.50 0.57
C ASN A 450 15.83 9.47 -0.61
N CYS A 451 16.65 10.52 -0.59
CA CYS A 451 16.71 11.42 -1.71
C CYS A 451 17.19 10.72 -2.99
N PRO A 452 16.47 10.89 -4.13
CA PRO A 452 16.86 10.28 -5.40
C PRO A 452 18.10 10.95 -6.02
N PHE A 453 18.46 12.14 -5.55
CA PHE A 453 19.54 12.96 -6.10
C PHE A 453 20.68 13.14 -5.12
N LEU A 454 21.92 13.01 -5.58
CA LEU A 454 23.14 13.20 -4.78
C LEU A 454 23.27 14.60 -4.16
N VAL A 455 22.65 15.60 -4.78
CA VAL A 455 22.65 16.99 -4.29
C VAL A 455 21.24 17.54 -4.42
N TYR A 456 20.60 17.82 -3.28
CA TYR A 456 19.34 18.55 -3.26
C TYR A 456 19.62 20.04 -3.50
N PRO A 457 18.84 20.74 -4.34
CA PRO A 457 19.12 22.14 -4.61
C PRO A 457 19.09 22.98 -3.33
N GLN A 458 20.16 23.75 -3.06
CA GLN A 458 20.33 24.52 -1.82
C GLN A 458 19.16 25.47 -1.52
N ARG A 459 18.46 25.94 -2.56
CA ARG A 459 17.25 26.78 -2.46
C ARG A 459 16.12 26.17 -1.64
N TYR A 460 16.10 24.85 -1.44
CA TYR A 460 15.08 24.18 -0.64
C TYR A 460 15.47 24.02 0.83
N HIS A 461 16.72 24.31 1.20
CA HIS A 461 17.23 24.15 2.58
C HIS A 461 16.96 22.75 3.18
N ILE A 462 17.09 21.73 2.34
CA ILE A 462 16.94 20.31 2.71
C ILE A 462 18.30 19.62 2.63
N SER A 463 18.74 19.05 3.74
CA SER A 463 19.84 18.09 3.81
C SER A 463 19.33 16.70 3.48
N CYS A 464 20.06 15.98 2.64
CA CYS A 464 19.65 14.67 2.14
C CYS A 464 20.44 13.54 2.76
N GLU A 465 19.70 12.51 3.19
CA GLU A 465 20.24 11.29 3.75
C GLU A 465 19.86 10.13 2.85
N HIS A 466 20.87 9.51 2.26
CA HIS A 466 20.68 8.45 1.28
C HIS A 466 20.56 7.09 1.95
N ILE A 467 19.77 6.21 1.33
CA ILE A 467 19.51 4.85 1.86
C ILE A 467 20.80 4.03 2.06
N HIS A 468 21.83 4.24 1.25
CA HIS A 468 23.11 3.53 1.35
C HIS A 468 23.95 3.93 2.59
N ASN A 469 23.62 5.06 3.23
CA ASN A 469 24.26 5.47 4.49
C ASN A 469 23.62 4.81 5.71
N LEU A 470 22.41 4.25 5.56
CA LEU A 470 21.71 3.57 6.64
C LEU A 470 22.48 2.34 7.08
N ARG A 471 22.41 2.06 8.38
CA ARG A 471 23.05 0.91 9.00
C ARG A 471 21.97 0.04 9.62
N LEU A 472 22.04 -1.25 9.33
CA LEU A 472 21.16 -2.22 9.97
C LEU A 472 21.38 -2.20 11.49
N LEU A 473 20.28 -2.31 12.23
CA LEU A 473 20.33 -2.45 13.68
C LEU A 473 20.83 -3.83 14.07
N PHE A 474 20.34 -4.86 13.35
CA PHE A 474 20.77 -6.25 13.50
C PHE A 474 21.47 -6.71 12.22
N PRO A 475 22.62 -7.41 12.32
CA PRO A 475 23.27 -7.95 11.14
C PRO A 475 22.36 -8.96 10.43
N VAL A 476 22.42 -9.00 9.10
CA VAL A 476 21.73 -10.01 8.30
C VAL A 476 22.27 -11.39 8.67
N SER A 477 21.38 -12.38 8.79
CA SER A 477 21.79 -13.77 9.05
C SER A 477 22.69 -14.28 7.93
N ASP A 478 23.74 -15.04 8.28
CA ASP A 478 24.61 -15.70 7.29
C ASP A 478 23.83 -16.64 6.37
N SER A 479 22.67 -17.16 6.82
CA SER A 479 21.76 -17.98 6.01
C SER A 479 21.01 -17.20 4.92
N ASP A 480 20.91 -15.87 5.08
CA ASP A 480 20.29 -15.01 4.09
C ASP A 480 21.28 -14.56 3.02
N LEU A 481 22.58 -14.65 3.30
CA LEU A 481 23.62 -14.44 2.32
C LEU A 481 23.75 -15.67 1.41
N PRO A 482 24.03 -15.48 0.11
CA PRO A 482 24.34 -16.60 -0.76
C PRO A 482 25.54 -17.35 -0.19
N THR A 483 25.36 -18.63 0.13
CA THR A 483 26.46 -19.49 0.55
C THR A 483 27.38 -19.69 -0.66
N ASN A 484 28.67 -19.41 -0.51
CA ASN A 484 29.66 -19.72 -1.53
C ASN A 484 29.76 -21.24 -1.69
N GLY A 485 28.88 -21.82 -2.51
CA GLY A 485 28.74 -23.26 -2.72
C GLY A 485 29.87 -23.89 -3.54
N ALA A 486 30.86 -23.14 -3.99
CA ALA A 486 31.97 -23.68 -4.77
C ALA A 486 33.31 -23.42 -4.07
N LYS A 487 34.06 -24.50 -3.81
CA LYS A 487 35.52 -24.42 -3.62
C LYS A 487 36.15 -23.94 -4.94
N GLY A 488 36.15 -22.64 -5.17
CA GLY A 488 36.63 -21.99 -6.39
C GLY A 488 36.25 -20.50 -6.41
N ARG A 489 36.86 -19.72 -7.31
CA ARG A 489 36.43 -18.33 -7.57
C ARG A 489 35.04 -18.35 -8.19
N THR A 490 34.01 -18.23 -7.36
CA THR A 490 32.64 -17.95 -7.82
C THR A 490 32.50 -16.44 -8.03
N SER A 491 32.28 -16.03 -9.29
CA SER A 491 31.84 -14.67 -9.59
C SER A 491 30.34 -14.60 -9.32
N LEU A 492 29.95 -13.97 -8.22
CA LEU A 492 28.55 -13.62 -7.96
C LEU A 492 28.24 -12.34 -8.74
N PHE A 493 27.28 -12.43 -9.66
CA PHE A 493 26.86 -11.31 -10.49
C PHE A 493 25.64 -10.65 -9.86
N PHE A 494 25.79 -9.38 -9.49
CA PHE A 494 24.68 -8.56 -9.05
C PHE A 494 24.25 -7.66 -10.22
N ASN A 495 23.08 -7.92 -10.79
CA ASN A 495 22.52 -7.10 -11.85
C ASN A 495 21.75 -5.93 -11.22
N PHE A 496 22.38 -4.76 -11.09
CA PHE A 496 21.75 -3.57 -10.53
C PHE A 496 21.41 -2.50 -11.59
N GLY A 497 21.29 -2.85 -12.87
CA GLY A 497 21.04 -1.87 -13.93
C GLY A 497 20.19 -2.38 -15.08
N PHE A 498 18.92 -1.96 -15.11
CA PHE A 498 18.08 -2.01 -16.31
C PHE A 498 18.22 -0.70 -17.11
N GLU A 499 19.41 -0.42 -17.62
CA GLU A 499 19.55 0.55 -18.70
C GLU A 499 20.35 -0.08 -19.83
N GLY A 500 19.64 -0.82 -20.68
CA GLY A 500 20.10 -1.06 -22.03
C GLY A 500 20.04 0.25 -22.81
N ILE A 501 21.10 0.56 -23.55
CA ILE A 501 21.24 1.69 -24.50
C ILE A 501 20.16 1.75 -25.61
N SER A 502 19.19 0.83 -25.63
CA SER A 502 18.08 0.82 -26.58
C SER A 502 16.78 0.30 -25.94
N GLN A 503 16.08 1.11 -25.15
CA GLN A 503 14.67 0.93 -24.73
C GLN A 503 14.22 -0.51 -24.35
N THR A 504 15.14 -1.38 -23.93
CA THR A 504 14.90 -2.80 -23.65
C THR A 504 15.81 -3.24 -22.52
N SER A 505 15.31 -4.16 -21.71
CA SER A 505 16.08 -4.82 -20.67
C SER A 505 17.23 -5.60 -21.30
N ALA A 506 18.44 -5.41 -20.77
CA ALA A 506 19.62 -6.13 -21.20
C ALA A 506 20.09 -7.12 -20.11
N ILE A 507 20.63 -8.25 -20.54
CA ILE A 507 21.39 -9.17 -19.68
C ILE A 507 22.76 -9.34 -20.35
N ASN A 508 23.85 -9.11 -19.60
CA ASN A 508 25.23 -9.19 -20.13
C ASN A 508 25.52 -8.26 -21.32
N ALA A 509 25.00 -7.04 -21.32
CA ALA A 509 25.05 -6.12 -22.47
C ALA A 509 24.49 -6.73 -23.77
N ARG A 510 23.66 -7.78 -23.66
CA ARG A 510 22.87 -8.33 -24.76
C ARG A 510 21.42 -7.93 -24.56
N ASN A 511 20.89 -7.21 -25.53
CA ASN A 511 19.48 -6.85 -25.55
C ASN A 511 18.64 -8.10 -25.81
N LEU A 512 17.56 -8.27 -25.05
CA LEU A 512 16.55 -9.25 -25.40
C LEU A 512 15.88 -8.81 -26.71
N LYS A 513 15.96 -9.67 -27.74
CA LYS A 513 15.10 -9.50 -28.91
C LYS A 513 13.71 -9.99 -28.53
N LEU A 514 12.73 -9.09 -28.56
CA LEU A 514 11.33 -9.50 -28.52
C LEU A 514 11.07 -10.48 -29.67
N PRO A 515 10.27 -11.54 -29.47
CA PRO A 515 9.86 -12.40 -30.56
C PRO A 515 9.13 -11.56 -31.61
N SER A 516 9.61 -11.68 -32.85
CA SER A 516 9.07 -11.03 -34.05
C SER A 516 7.73 -11.60 -34.45
#